data_AF-A0A368L559-F1
#
_entry.id   AF-A0A368L559-F1
#
_cell.length_a   1.000
_cell.length_b   1.000
_cell.length_c   1.000
_cell.angle_alpha   90.00
_cell.angle_beta   90.00
_cell.angle_gamma   90.00
#
_symmetry.space_group_name_H-M   'P 1'
#
loop_
_entity.id
_entity.type
_entity.pdbx_description
1 polymer ?
#
loop_
_entity_poly.entity_id
_entity_poly.type
_entity_poly.pdbx_seq_one_letter_code
_entity_poly.pdbx_strand_id
1 'polypeptide(L)' 'MAISTGSQKGSDATACRPPGQRYSKLHYILESALQERERANPDLIVQLRADESVLYKHVAKTMAIIERSGISKLAVVTIN' A
#
# COMPACT_ATOMS: atom_id res chain seq x y z
N MET A 1 19.96 -36.28 16.29
CA MET A 1 18.61 -35.68 16.36
C MET A 1 18.81 -34.17 16.31
N ALA A 2 18.80 -33.58 15.12
CA ALA A 2 19.06 -32.16 14.92
C ALA A 2 17.72 -31.42 14.85
N ILE A 3 17.39 -30.65 15.88
CA ILE A 3 16.26 -29.73 15.83
C ILE A 3 16.70 -28.44 15.14
N SER A 4 16.33 -28.34 13.86
CA SER A 4 16.40 -27.11 13.08
C SER A 4 15.47 -26.08 13.73
N THR A 5 16.04 -25.11 14.43
CA THR A 5 15.30 -23.91 14.84
C THR A 5 15.30 -22.95 13.66
N GLY A 6 14.19 -22.98 12.91
CA GLY A 6 13.90 -22.02 11.86
C GLY A 6 13.81 -20.61 12.43
N SER A 7 14.91 -19.87 12.31
CA SER A 7 14.95 -18.43 12.56
C SER A 7 14.22 -17.71 11.42
N GLN A 8 12.91 -17.57 11.52
CA GLN A 8 12.16 -16.58 10.72
C GLN A 8 12.43 -15.20 11.31
N LYS A 9 13.62 -14.67 11.05
CA LYS A 9 14.02 -13.30 11.36
C LYS A 9 14.33 -12.60 10.06
N GLY A 10 13.39 -11.75 9.62
CA GLY A 10 13.59 -10.85 8.50
C GLY A 10 12.41 -10.80 7.55
N SER A 11 11.25 -10.32 8.02
CA SER A 11 10.36 -9.56 7.14
C SER A 11 11.11 -8.28 6.79
N ASP A 12 12.03 -8.40 5.83
CA ASP A 12 12.74 -7.28 5.26
C ASP A 12 11.75 -6.48 4.40
N ALA A 13 10.90 -5.70 5.08
CA ALA A 13 10.09 -4.66 4.47
C ALA A 13 10.96 -3.50 3.92
N THR A 14 12.29 -3.67 3.82
CA THR A 14 13.21 -2.72 3.18
C THR A 14 13.31 -2.96 1.67
N ALA A 15 12.83 -4.09 1.12
CA ALA A 15 13.02 -4.43 -0.29
C ALA A 15 12.08 -3.69 -1.30
N CYS A 16 11.05 -2.97 -0.84
CA CYS A 16 10.10 -2.28 -1.72
C CYS A 16 10.27 -0.75 -1.72
N ARG A 17 11.50 -0.23 -1.63
CA ARG A 17 11.75 1.21 -1.85
C ARG A 17 12.01 1.47 -3.33
N PRO A 18 11.06 2.04 -4.10
CA PRO A 18 11.44 2.69 -5.35
C PRO A 18 12.38 3.86 -5.00
N PRO A 19 13.60 3.92 -5.57
CA PRO A 19 14.50 5.04 -5.36
C PRO A 19 13.89 6.30 -5.98
N GLY A 20 13.74 7.37 -5.19
CA GLY A 20 13.57 8.73 -5.73
C GLY A 20 12.26 9.48 -5.49
N GLN A 21 11.26 8.94 -4.77
CA GLN A 21 10.04 9.73 -4.47
C GLN A 21 9.90 10.08 -2.99
N ARG A 22 10.11 11.36 -2.66
CA ARG A 22 9.67 11.97 -1.41
C ARG A 22 8.14 12.08 -1.43
N TYR A 23 7.46 11.02 -0.99
CA TYR A 23 6.03 11.08 -0.71
C TYR A 23 5.78 12.12 0.40
N SER A 24 4.74 12.95 0.26
CA SER A 24 4.38 13.96 1.26
C SER A 24 3.82 13.30 2.52
N LYS A 25 3.70 14.06 3.62
CA LYS A 25 3.16 13.57 4.91
C LYS A 25 1.81 12.88 4.78
N LEU A 26 0.95 13.33 3.85
CA LEU A 26 -0.37 12.74 3.62
C LEU A 26 -0.30 11.31 3.11
N HIS A 27 0.67 11.01 2.25
CA HIS A 27 0.87 9.68 1.70
C HIS A 27 1.33 8.68 2.76
N TYR A 28 2.16 9.12 3.70
CA TYR A 28 2.57 8.30 4.85
C TYR A 28 1.38 7.97 5.76
N ILE A 29 0.55 8.97 6.08
CA ILE A 29 -0.65 8.77 6.90
C ILE A 29 -1.62 7.79 6.22
N LEU A 30 -1.82 7.94 4.90
CA LEU A 30 -2.67 7.03 4.13
C LEU A 30 -2.14 5.59 4.17
N GLU A 31 -0.84 5.39 3.94
CA GLU A 31 -0.21 4.07 4.01
C GLU A 31 -0.41 3.40 5.37
N SER A 32 -0.07 4.11 6.46
CA SER A 32 -0.20 3.57 7.81
C SER A 32 -1.64 3.23 8.16
N ALA A 33 -2.58 4.08 7.76
CA ALA A 33 -4.01 3.88 7.97
C ALA A 33 -4.56 2.67 7.18
N LEU A 34 -4.03 2.40 5.99
CA LEU A 34 -4.40 1.23 5.19
C LEU A 34 -3.79 -0.05 5.75
N GLN A 35 -2.51 -0.02 6.16
CA GLN A 35 -1.84 -1.17 6.80
C GLN A 35 -2.55 -1.59 8.08
N GLU A 36 -3.00 -0.65 8.91
CA GLU A 36 -3.75 -0.95 10.12
C GLU A 36 -5.09 -1.64 9.80
N ARG A 37 -5.80 -1.16 8.76
CA ARG A 37 -7.08 -1.74 8.34
C ARG A 37 -6.92 -3.10 7.67
N GLU A 38 -5.87 -3.30 6.88
CA GLU A 38 -5.53 -4.58 6.25
C GLU A 38 -5.19 -5.64 7.30
N ARG A 39 -4.41 -5.28 8.32
CA ARG A 39 -4.12 -6.19 9.44
C ARG A 39 -5.37 -6.59 10.21
N ALA A 40 -6.33 -5.67 10.36
CA ALA A 40 -7.61 -5.96 11.01
C ALA A 40 -8.57 -6.74 10.11
N ASN A 41 -8.49 -6.56 8.79
CA ASN A 41 -9.32 -7.22 7.79
C ASN A 41 -8.54 -7.49 6.50
N PRO A 42 -7.95 -8.70 6.35
CA PRO A 42 -7.17 -9.07 5.16
C PRO A 42 -7.99 -9.11 3.87
N ASP A 43 -9.32 -9.20 3.96
CA ASP A 43 -10.22 -9.21 2.82
C ASP A 43 -10.71 -7.81 2.40
N LEU A 44 -10.14 -6.75 2.98
CA LEU A 44 -10.49 -5.37 2.72
C LEU A 44 -10.40 -5.04 1.22
N ILE A 45 -11.51 -4.51 0.69
CA ILE A 45 -11.59 -3.98 -0.67
C ILE A 45 -11.52 -2.46 -0.59
N VAL A 46 -10.55 -1.87 -1.28
CA VAL A 46 -10.40 -0.42 -1.37
C VAL A 46 -10.95 0.08 -2.70
N GLN A 47 -11.71 1.17 -2.66
CA GLN A 47 -12.15 1.88 -3.87
C GLN A 47 -11.41 3.20 -3.98
N LEU A 48 -10.61 3.37 -5.02
CA LEU A 48 -10.03 4.66 -5.39
C LEU A 48 -10.98 5.38 -6.33
N ARG A 49 -11.57 6.47 -5.85
CA ARG A 49 -12.42 7.34 -6.65
C ARG A 49 -11.66 8.59 -7.05
N ALA A 50 -11.61 8.88 -8.33
CA ALA A 50 -10.94 10.05 -8.85
C ALA A 50 -11.85 10.78 -9.83
N ASP A 51 -11.80 12.10 -9.80
CA ASP A 51 -12.46 12.95 -10.78
C ASP A 51 -11.72 12.91 -12.12
N GLU A 52 -12.42 13.12 -13.25
CA GLU A 52 -11.81 13.17 -14.59
C GLU A 52 -10.71 14.24 -14.71
N SER A 53 -10.85 15.34 -13.98
CA SER A 53 -9.86 16.43 -13.93
C SER A 53 -8.59 16.08 -13.14
N VAL A 54 -8.59 14.96 -12.39
CA VAL A 54 -7.43 14.57 -11.59
C VAL A 54 -6.33 14.07 -12.51
N LEU A 55 -5.19 14.76 -12.48
CA LEU A 55 -4.00 14.33 -13.20
C LEU A 55 -3.62 12.91 -12.79
N TYR A 56 -3.43 12.04 -13.79
CA TYR A 56 -3.03 10.64 -13.61
C TYR A 56 -1.85 10.45 -12.65
N LYS A 57 -0.88 11.38 -12.64
CA LYS A 57 0.27 11.34 -11.71
C LYS A 57 -0.14 11.25 -10.23
N HIS A 58 -1.28 11.82 -9.85
CA HIS A 58 -1.78 11.75 -8.48
C HIS A 58 -2.44 10.40 -8.22
N VAL A 59 -3.26 9.92 -9.16
CA VAL A 59 -3.87 8.57 -9.10
C VAL A 59 -2.78 7.51 -8.99
N ALA A 60 -1.77 7.54 -9.86
CA ALA A 60 -0.66 6.59 -9.87
C ALA A 60 0.12 6.57 -8.55
N LYS A 61 0.37 7.75 -7.94
CA LYS A 61 1.01 7.83 -6.62
C LYS A 61 0.17 7.18 -5.54
N THR A 62 -1.13 7.45 -5.52
CA THR A 62 -2.07 6.85 -4.57
C THR A 62 -2.14 5.33 -4.74
N MET A 63 -2.21 4.83 -5.98
CA MET A 63 -2.20 3.40 -6.28
C MET A 63 -0.93 2.72 -5.75
N ALA A 64 0.24 3.33 -5.98
CA ALA A 64 1.52 2.80 -5.47
C ALA A 64 1.59 2.76 -3.94
N ILE A 65 0.90 3.68 -3.25
CA ILE A 65 0.82 3.70 -1.78
C ILE A 65 -0.12 2.60 -1.29
N ILE A 66 -1.27 2.42 -1.95
CA ILE A 66 -2.24 1.36 -1.62
C ILE A 66 -1.60 -0.01 -1.79
N GLU A 67 -0.90 -0.25 -2.89
CA GLU A 67 -0.18 -1.51 -3.14
C GLU A 67 0.88 -1.76 -2.05
N ARG A 68 1.66 -0.73 -1.70
CA ARG A 68 2.69 -0.82 -0.64
C ARG A 68 2.11 -1.09 0.75
N SER A 69 0.84 -0.73 0.98
CA SER A 69 0.15 -1.04 2.24
C SER A 69 -0.31 -2.49 2.37
N GLY A 70 -0.12 -3.33 1.33
CA GLY A 70 -0.48 -4.75 1.34
C GLY A 70 -1.89 -5.04 0.79
N ILE A 71 -2.61 -4.01 0.33
CA ILE A 71 -3.95 -4.16 -0.23
C ILE A 71 -3.88 -4.85 -1.59
N SER A 72 -4.51 -6.03 -1.68
CA SER A 72 -4.57 -6.83 -2.90
C SER A 72 -5.84 -6.61 -3.72
N LYS A 73 -6.92 -6.10 -3.10
CA LYS A 73 -8.22 -5.89 -3.73
C LYS A 73 -8.51 -4.40 -3.89
N LEU A 74 -8.35 -3.90 -5.11
CA LEU A 74 -8.48 -2.48 -5.45
C LEU A 74 -9.39 -2.28 -6.66
N ALA A 75 -10.41 -1.45 -6.51
CA ALA A 75 -11.24 -0.98 -7.60
C ALA A 75 -10.98 0.51 -7.86
N VAL A 76 -10.83 0.89 -9.12
CA VAL A 76 -10.68 2.29 -9.54
C VAL A 76 -11.95 2.74 -10.22
N VAL A 77 -12.48 3.88 -9.79
CA VAL A 77 -13.72 4.44 -10.33
C VAL A 77 -13.47 5.90 -10.68
N THR A 78 -13.72 6.25 -11.93
CA THR A 78 -13.78 7.65 -12.35
C THR A 78 -15.18 8.19 -12.03
N ILE A 79 -15.23 9.30 -11.32
CA ILE A 79 -16.48 10.00 -10.98
C ILE A 79 -16.47 11.39 -11.64
N ASN A 80 -17.64 11.88 -12.06
CA ASN A 80 -17.83 13.18 -12.69
C ASN A 80 -18.87 13.97 -11.88
#